data_AF-A0A2N5L023-F1
#
_entry.id   AF-A0A2N5L023-F1
#
_cell.length_a   1.000
_cell.length_b   1.000
_cell.length_c   1.000
_cell.angle_alpha   90.00
_cell.angle_beta   90.00
_cell.angle_gamma   90.00
#
_symmetry.space_group_name_H-M   'P 1'
#
loop_
_entity.id
_entity.type
_entity.pdbx_description
1 polymer ?
#
loop_
_entity_poly.entity_id
_entity_poly.type
_entity_poly.pdbx_seq_one_letter_code
_entity_poly.pdbx_strand_id
1 'polypeptide(L)'
;MIDSSFKSDSNLVPDELFNKIIYDKKINSGAISVYQDPYILSELSKLIAYDDFFWVDPKRLFIMFLNTKDGKLIKPILSMLGKKKAEEWTFYDLVMAITYLTHRRTSFRNFYSHIYNIDHNLATYLDYDYTGNFKSQFESVAINNLITVTDADITSGWISYYLYFESIIEYSKNNILTSYAFFKNYFDRTTANIDFYFDENKRKRMKRRGRKGKGKGSIYSGYYKKQQLQKVYRILNKQNETDEIISKANDLRNDNPLSHAAAQLLLDIDNPSEPKTEELIAIMRSLFKLLVELCNYYINKRYN
;
A
#
# COMPACT_ATOMS: atom_id res chain seq x y z
N MET A 1 -1.36 20.89 32.49
CA MET A 1 -0.12 21.41 31.85
C MET A 1 0.22 20.69 30.54
N ILE A 2 -0.09 19.40 30.36
CA ILE A 2 0.16 18.71 29.08
C ILE A 2 -0.93 19.04 28.04
N ASP A 3 -2.20 19.12 28.44
CA ASP A 3 -3.33 19.38 27.52
C ASP A 3 -3.38 20.80 26.92
N SER A 4 -2.65 21.75 27.50
CA SER A 4 -2.51 23.12 26.98
C SER A 4 -1.41 23.22 25.90
N SER A 5 -0.60 22.18 25.70
CA SER A 5 0.55 22.20 24.79
C SER A 5 0.18 21.78 23.35
N PHE A 6 -1.05 21.31 23.12
CA PHE A 6 -1.50 20.77 21.83
C PHE A 6 -2.75 21.46 21.25
N LYS A 7 -3.11 22.64 21.77
CA LYS A 7 -4.24 23.43 21.26
C LYS A 7 -3.76 24.67 20.52
N SER A 8 -3.24 24.45 19.32
CA SER A 8 -3.26 25.44 18.25
C SER A 8 -3.35 24.72 16.91
N ASP A 9 -4.38 25.03 16.14
CA ASP A 9 -4.53 24.62 14.73
C ASP A 9 -3.44 25.23 13.81
N SER A 10 -2.38 25.82 14.38
CA SER A 10 -1.22 26.41 13.72
C SER A 10 0.10 25.66 13.99
N ASN A 11 0.07 24.45 14.57
CA ASN A 11 1.27 23.64 14.82
C ASN A 11 1.86 22.97 13.56
N LEU A 12 1.54 23.47 12.36
CA LEU A 12 2.10 22.92 11.13
C LEU A 12 3.54 23.43 10.97
N VAL A 13 4.48 22.51 10.95
CA VAL A 13 5.88 22.81 10.58
C VAL A 13 5.88 23.26 9.10
N PRO A 14 6.79 24.17 8.67
CA PRO A 14 6.81 24.68 7.30
C PRO A 14 6.70 23.60 6.21
N ASP A 15 7.35 22.45 6.39
CA ASP A 15 7.25 21.31 5.47
C ASP A 15 5.85 20.69 5.41
N GLU A 16 5.13 20.62 6.53
CA GLU A 16 3.76 20.10 6.57
C GLU A 16 2.79 21.05 5.87
N LEU A 17 2.97 22.36 6.08
CA LEU A 17 2.21 23.38 5.38
C LEU A 17 2.49 23.35 3.87
N PHE A 18 3.77 23.24 3.48
CA PHE A 18 4.17 23.14 2.08
C PHE A 18 3.59 21.87 1.42
N ASN A 19 3.71 20.72 2.09
CA ASN A 19 3.10 19.47 1.63
C ASN A 19 1.58 19.60 1.47
N LYS A 20 0.91 20.26 2.42
CA LYS A 20 -0.53 20.50 2.33
C LYS A 20 -0.89 21.33 1.10
N ILE A 21 -0.16 22.40 0.82
CA ILE A 21 -0.37 23.24 -0.38
C ILE A 21 -0.13 22.44 -1.68
N ILE A 22 0.79 21.48 -1.69
CA ILE A 22 1.13 20.71 -2.89
C ILE A 22 0.16 19.54 -3.14
N TYR A 23 -0.18 18.80 -2.09
CA TYR A 23 -0.87 17.51 -2.23
C TYR A 23 -2.36 17.57 -1.90
N ASP A 24 -2.85 18.58 -1.17
CA ASP A 24 -4.26 18.65 -0.80
C ASP A 24 -5.13 19.00 -2.02
N LYS A 25 -5.83 17.99 -2.53
CA LYS A 25 -6.74 18.15 -3.65
C LYS A 25 -7.83 19.19 -3.38
N LYS A 26 -8.27 19.39 -2.13
CA LYS A 26 -9.31 20.38 -1.81
C LYS A 26 -8.80 21.81 -1.98
N ILE A 27 -7.54 22.06 -1.61
CA ILE A 27 -6.87 23.35 -1.84
C ILE A 27 -6.65 23.54 -3.34
N ASN A 28 -6.28 22.47 -4.05
CA ASN A 28 -5.85 22.54 -5.45
C ASN A 28 -6.99 22.32 -6.47
N SER A 29 -8.23 22.12 -6.01
CA SER A 29 -9.42 21.94 -6.85
C SER A 29 -10.30 23.19 -6.85
N GLY A 30 -10.41 23.86 -8.00
CA GLY A 30 -11.39 24.93 -8.23
C GLY A 30 -10.76 26.31 -8.46
N ALA A 31 -11.61 27.34 -8.52
CA ALA A 31 -11.22 28.72 -8.82
C ALA A 31 -10.43 29.43 -7.68
N ILE A 32 -10.31 28.80 -6.51
CA ILE A 32 -9.64 29.34 -5.31
C ILE A 32 -8.25 28.69 -5.11
N SER A 33 -7.80 27.87 -6.07
CA SER A 33 -6.47 27.26 -5.99
C SER A 33 -5.39 28.34 -6.06
N VAL A 34 -4.41 28.27 -5.14
CA VAL A 34 -3.23 29.17 -5.14
C VAL A 34 -2.45 29.11 -6.46
N TYR A 35 -2.58 28.01 -7.21
CA TYR A 35 -1.94 27.84 -8.51
C TYR A 35 -2.70 28.50 -9.67
N GLN A 36 -3.80 29.20 -9.40
CA GLN A 36 -4.49 30.07 -10.38
C GLN A 36 -4.22 31.56 -10.11
N ASP A 37 -3.49 31.88 -9.04
CA ASP A 37 -3.11 33.25 -8.72
C ASP A 37 -2.12 33.80 -9.79
N PRO A 38 -2.39 34.98 -10.39
CA PRO A 38 -1.55 35.54 -11.45
C PRO A 38 -0.10 35.81 -11.02
N TYR A 39 0.10 36.20 -9.76
CA TYR A 39 1.44 36.43 -9.23
C TYR A 39 2.21 35.11 -9.11
N ILE A 40 1.57 34.07 -8.56
CA ILE A 40 2.18 32.72 -8.48
C ILE A 40 2.52 32.18 -9.88
N LEU A 41 1.60 32.30 -10.85
CA LEU A 41 1.86 31.87 -12.23
C LEU A 41 3.03 32.64 -12.86
N SER A 42 3.16 33.94 -12.59
CA SER A 42 4.27 34.76 -13.07
C SER A 42 5.60 34.29 -12.49
N GLU A 43 5.67 34.03 -11.19
CA GLU A 43 6.89 33.53 -10.55
C GLU A 43 7.27 32.13 -11.04
N LEU A 44 6.30 31.22 -11.16
CA LEU A 44 6.55 29.89 -11.72
C LEU A 44 7.07 29.94 -13.16
N SER A 45 6.57 30.87 -13.98
CA SER A 45 7.05 31.06 -15.36
C SER A 45 8.54 31.45 -15.41
N LYS A 46 9.00 32.29 -14.47
CA LYS A 46 10.41 32.68 -14.36
C LYS A 46 11.28 31.50 -13.95
N LEU A 47 10.78 30.64 -13.07
CA LEU A 47 11.53 29.49 -12.54
C LEU A 47 11.79 28.41 -13.59
N ILE A 48 10.96 28.29 -14.63
CA ILE A 48 11.18 27.34 -15.74
C ILE A 48 12.49 27.62 -16.48
N ALA A 49 13.01 28.85 -16.43
CA ALA A 49 14.26 29.21 -17.09
C ALA A 49 15.51 28.63 -16.40
N TYR A 50 15.37 28.01 -15.23
CA TYR A 50 16.46 27.47 -14.43
C TYR A 50 16.37 25.95 -14.38
N ASP A 51 17.20 25.26 -15.18
CA ASP A 51 17.18 23.80 -15.32
C ASP A 51 17.48 23.06 -14.00
N ASP A 52 18.23 23.70 -13.09
CA ASP A 52 18.65 23.18 -11.79
C ASP A 52 17.61 23.40 -10.68
N PHE A 53 16.58 24.23 -10.90
CA PHE A 53 15.52 24.49 -9.92
C PHE A 53 14.89 23.20 -9.40
N PHE A 54 14.64 22.23 -10.29
CA PHE A 54 14.03 20.96 -9.94
C PHE A 54 14.95 20.04 -9.15
N TRP A 55 16.26 20.30 -9.07
CA TRP A 55 17.19 19.43 -8.33
C TRP A 55 17.00 19.53 -6.81
N VAL A 56 16.38 20.61 -6.33
CA VAL A 56 16.12 20.81 -4.90
C VAL A 56 15.04 19.84 -4.38
N ASP A 57 13.91 19.74 -5.08
CA ASP A 57 12.84 18.80 -4.78
C ASP A 57 12.02 18.48 -6.04
N PRO A 58 12.50 17.54 -6.89
CA PRO A 58 11.92 17.30 -8.22
C PRO A 58 10.46 16.86 -8.15
N LYS A 59 10.07 16.16 -7.08
CA LYS A 59 8.71 15.64 -6.92
C LYS A 59 7.75 16.75 -6.52
N ARG A 60 8.03 17.47 -5.43
CA ARG A 60 7.13 18.51 -4.92
C ARG A 60 7.03 19.67 -5.89
N LEU A 61 8.17 20.15 -6.39
CA LEU A 61 8.21 21.28 -7.33
C LEU A 61 7.50 20.94 -8.63
N PHE A 62 7.70 19.75 -9.19
CA PHE A 62 6.99 19.42 -10.43
C PHE A 62 5.48 19.27 -10.22
N ILE A 63 5.03 18.73 -9.08
CA ILE A 63 3.59 18.68 -8.75
C ILE A 63 2.99 20.10 -8.65
N MET A 64 3.73 21.08 -8.14
CA MET A 64 3.28 22.49 -8.16
C MET A 64 2.96 22.94 -9.59
N PHE A 65 3.86 22.69 -10.54
CA PHE A 65 3.61 23.00 -11.95
C PHE A 65 2.42 22.22 -12.50
N LEU A 66 2.26 20.95 -12.16
CA LEU A 66 1.11 20.15 -12.61
C LEU A 66 -0.23 20.68 -12.07
N ASN A 67 -0.22 21.20 -10.83
CA ASN A 67 -1.39 21.79 -10.17
C ASN A 67 -1.85 23.11 -10.81
N THR A 68 -0.97 23.84 -11.51
CA THR A 68 -1.37 25.03 -12.31
C THR A 68 -2.34 24.67 -13.42
N LYS A 69 -2.27 23.42 -13.92
CA LYS A 69 -2.98 22.95 -15.12
C LYS A 69 -2.71 23.81 -16.37
N ASP A 70 -1.67 24.64 -16.36
CA ASP A 70 -1.31 25.49 -17.49
C ASP A 70 -0.33 24.75 -18.42
N GLY A 71 -0.79 24.44 -19.64
CA GLY A 71 0.04 23.82 -20.66
C GLY A 71 1.24 24.66 -21.07
N LYS A 72 1.19 26.00 -20.92
CA LYS A 72 2.33 26.89 -21.23
C LYS A 72 3.46 26.74 -20.21
N LEU A 73 3.15 26.38 -18.97
CA LEU A 73 4.14 26.12 -17.93
C LEU A 73 4.62 24.67 -17.94
N ILE A 74 3.73 23.72 -18.20
CA ILE A 74 4.04 22.28 -18.12
C ILE A 74 4.79 21.78 -19.37
N LYS A 75 4.37 22.19 -20.58
CA LYS A 75 4.95 21.66 -21.83
C LYS A 75 6.44 21.95 -22.00
N PRO A 76 6.98 23.13 -21.63
CA PRO A 76 8.42 23.38 -21.70
C PRO A 76 9.23 22.37 -20.88
N ILE A 77 8.81 22.07 -19.64
CA ILE A 77 9.46 21.10 -18.76
C ILE A 77 9.43 19.70 -19.40
N LEU A 78 8.26 19.28 -19.90
CA LEU A 78 8.14 17.98 -20.59
C LEU A 78 8.98 17.91 -21.87
N SER A 79 9.07 19.01 -22.62
CA SER A 79 9.87 19.08 -23.84
C SER A 79 11.36 19.00 -23.53
N MET A 80 11.82 19.67 -22.48
CA MET A 80 13.20 19.57 -21.98
C MET A 80 13.52 18.11 -21.64
N LEU A 81 12.68 17.45 -20.84
CA LEU A 81 12.87 16.04 -20.46
C LEU A 81 12.83 15.10 -21.67
N GLY A 82 11.89 15.31 -22.59
CA GLY A 82 11.69 14.44 -23.76
C GLY A 82 12.73 14.60 -24.86
N LYS A 83 13.56 15.65 -24.82
CA LYS A 83 14.67 15.89 -25.76
C LYS A 83 15.98 15.22 -25.33
N LYS A 84 16.19 15.04 -24.02
CA LYS A 84 17.34 14.33 -23.47
C LYS A 84 17.32 12.87 -23.95
N LYS A 85 18.48 12.30 -24.23
CA LYS A 85 18.61 10.84 -24.46
C LYS A 85 18.44 10.07 -23.16
N ALA A 86 18.14 8.78 -23.25
CA ALA A 86 18.00 7.91 -22.07
C ALA A 86 19.26 7.88 -21.19
N GLU A 87 20.45 7.93 -21.79
CA GLU A 87 21.71 7.94 -21.04
C GLU A 87 21.97 9.28 -20.31
N GLU A 88 21.26 10.34 -20.68
CA GLU A 88 21.41 11.70 -20.12
C GLU A 88 20.42 11.98 -18.97
N TRP A 89 19.53 11.03 -18.67
CA TRP A 89 18.55 11.18 -17.60
C TRP A 89 19.23 11.04 -16.23
N THR A 90 19.12 12.10 -15.44
CA THR A 90 19.49 12.08 -14.03
C THR A 90 18.41 11.40 -13.18
N PHE A 91 18.73 11.09 -11.93
CA PHE A 91 17.71 10.65 -10.95
C PHE A 91 16.56 11.67 -10.81
N TYR A 92 16.85 12.98 -10.89
CA TYR A 92 15.85 14.04 -10.83
C TYR A 92 14.90 14.01 -12.04
N ASP A 93 15.44 13.80 -13.24
CA ASP A 93 14.66 13.63 -14.47
C ASP A 93 13.72 12.42 -14.37
N LEU A 94 14.24 11.30 -13.85
CA LEU A 94 13.47 10.09 -13.60
C LEU A 94 12.33 10.34 -12.60
N VAL A 95 12.59 11.01 -11.47
CA VAL A 95 11.57 11.35 -10.47
C VAL A 95 10.49 12.25 -11.08
N MET A 96 10.86 13.25 -11.88
CA MET A 96 9.90 14.10 -12.56
C MET A 96 9.04 13.30 -13.55
N ALA A 97 9.64 12.46 -14.38
CA ALA A 97 8.91 11.64 -15.35
C ALA A 97 7.91 10.69 -14.68
N ILE A 98 8.31 9.98 -13.63
CA ILE A 98 7.42 9.10 -12.84
C ILE A 98 6.29 9.92 -12.23
N THR A 99 6.61 11.08 -11.66
CA THR A 99 5.62 11.99 -11.05
C THR A 99 4.59 12.45 -12.09
N TYR A 100 5.01 12.77 -13.31
CA TYR A 100 4.09 13.13 -14.38
C TYR A 100 3.17 11.97 -14.77
N LEU A 101 3.74 10.80 -15.06
CA LEU A 101 3.00 9.62 -15.52
C LEU A 101 1.94 9.20 -14.48
N THR A 102 2.31 9.15 -13.21
CA THR A 102 1.41 8.78 -12.11
C THR A 102 0.34 9.84 -11.83
N HIS A 103 0.68 11.13 -11.90
CA HIS A 103 -0.26 12.20 -11.57
C HIS A 103 -1.27 12.48 -12.70
N ARG A 104 -0.84 12.37 -13.96
CA ARG A 104 -1.72 12.60 -15.12
C ARG A 104 -2.43 11.34 -15.60
N ARG A 105 -1.95 10.14 -15.23
CA ARG A 105 -2.40 8.86 -15.80
C ARG A 105 -2.47 8.92 -17.32
N THR A 106 -1.40 9.38 -17.94
CA THR A 106 -1.26 9.46 -19.39
C THR A 106 0.03 8.79 -19.82
N SER A 107 0.01 8.04 -20.92
CA SER A 107 1.24 7.58 -21.53
C SER A 107 1.96 8.76 -22.20
N PHE A 108 3.25 8.92 -21.88
CA PHE A 108 4.15 9.74 -22.67
C PHE A 108 5.22 8.81 -23.22
N ARG A 109 5.05 8.41 -24.50
CA ARG A 109 5.82 7.31 -25.13
C ARG A 109 7.32 7.43 -24.91
N ASN A 110 7.86 8.64 -24.99
CA ASN A 110 9.28 8.89 -24.74
C ASN A 110 9.64 8.59 -23.29
N PHE A 111 8.89 9.06 -22.29
CA PHE A 111 9.22 8.76 -20.89
C PHE A 111 9.15 7.26 -20.61
N TYR A 112 8.16 6.57 -21.16
CA TYR A 112 8.05 5.13 -21.00
C TYR A 112 9.27 4.38 -21.54
N SER A 113 9.72 4.69 -22.77
CA SER A 113 10.89 4.03 -23.35
C SER A 113 12.17 4.33 -22.58
N HIS A 114 12.30 5.54 -22.03
CA HIS A 114 13.46 5.92 -21.21
C HIS A 114 13.47 5.16 -19.89
N ILE A 115 12.33 5.13 -19.18
CA ILE A 115 12.21 4.38 -17.93
C ILE A 115 12.43 2.89 -18.16
N TYR A 116 11.91 2.32 -19.26
CA TYR A 116 12.10 0.92 -19.60
C TYR A 116 13.58 0.55 -19.78
N ASN A 117 14.38 1.44 -20.37
CA ASN A 117 15.82 1.23 -20.53
C ASN A 117 16.59 1.32 -19.20
N ILE A 118 16.06 2.05 -18.21
CA ILE A 118 16.66 2.21 -16.88
C ILE A 118 16.25 1.07 -15.96
N ASP A 119 14.95 0.83 -15.83
CA ASP A 119 14.36 -0.19 -14.98
C ASP A 119 13.09 -0.75 -15.63
N HIS A 120 13.23 -1.95 -16.18
CA HIS A 120 12.15 -2.68 -16.83
C HIS A 120 10.96 -2.94 -15.88
N ASN A 121 11.21 -3.26 -14.61
CA ASN A 121 10.15 -3.56 -13.64
C ASN A 121 9.36 -2.30 -13.30
N LEU A 122 10.04 -1.16 -13.15
CA LEU A 122 9.40 0.12 -12.90
C LEU A 122 8.56 0.58 -14.09
N ALA A 123 9.07 0.47 -15.32
CA ALA A 123 8.30 0.77 -16.51
C ALA A 123 7.04 -0.09 -16.59
N THR A 124 7.22 -1.40 -16.39
CA THR A 124 6.12 -2.37 -16.36
C THR A 124 5.06 -1.96 -15.32
N TYR A 125 5.46 -1.66 -14.08
CA TYR A 125 4.56 -1.17 -13.04
C TYR A 125 3.74 0.06 -13.49
N LEU A 126 4.40 1.05 -14.10
CA LEU A 126 3.74 2.28 -14.56
C LEU A 126 2.74 2.03 -15.70
N ASP A 127 3.04 1.10 -16.61
CA ASP A 127 2.10 0.70 -17.67
C ASP A 127 0.82 0.08 -17.09
N TYR A 128 0.99 -0.77 -16.07
CA TYR A 128 -0.14 -1.42 -15.42
C TYR A 128 -0.97 -0.48 -14.55
N ASP A 129 -0.35 0.50 -13.87
CA ASP A 129 -1.08 1.58 -13.19
C ASP A 129 -1.89 2.41 -14.21
N TYR A 130 -1.28 2.75 -15.35
CA TYR A 130 -1.94 3.49 -16.42
C TYR A 130 -3.12 2.73 -17.05
N THR A 131 -2.94 1.46 -17.40
CA THR A 131 -3.97 0.63 -18.03
C THR A 131 -5.04 0.14 -17.04
N GLY A 132 -4.80 0.29 -15.74
CA GLY A 132 -5.65 -0.29 -14.70
C GLY A 132 -5.63 -1.82 -14.67
N ASN A 133 -4.68 -2.45 -15.37
CA ASN A 133 -4.62 -3.90 -15.56
C ASN A 133 -3.68 -4.58 -14.55
N PHE A 134 -3.48 -3.98 -13.38
CA PHE A 134 -2.59 -4.52 -12.35
C PHE A 134 -2.92 -5.97 -11.97
N LYS A 135 -4.19 -6.38 -12.07
CA LYS A 135 -4.61 -7.77 -11.80
C LYS A 135 -4.02 -8.77 -12.80
N SER A 136 -3.81 -8.41 -14.07
CA SER A 136 -3.30 -9.35 -15.07
C SER A 136 -1.82 -9.68 -14.87
N GLN A 137 -1.10 -8.97 -14.00
CA GLN A 137 0.29 -9.27 -13.68
C GLN A 137 0.45 -10.54 -12.86
N PHE A 138 -0.57 -10.92 -12.11
CA PHE A 138 -0.49 -12.11 -11.28
C PHE A 138 -0.73 -13.32 -12.18
N GLU A 139 0.33 -13.87 -12.77
CA GLU A 139 0.25 -15.07 -13.62
C GLU A 139 -0.26 -16.29 -12.84
N SER A 140 -0.09 -16.29 -11.51
CA SER A 140 -0.56 -17.36 -10.65
C SER A 140 -2.08 -17.32 -10.49
N VAL A 141 -2.76 -18.33 -11.04
CA VAL A 141 -4.19 -18.62 -10.80
C VAL A 141 -4.50 -18.61 -9.30
N ALA A 142 -3.59 -19.14 -8.48
CA ALA A 142 -3.72 -19.21 -7.04
C ALA A 142 -3.73 -17.81 -6.37
N ILE A 143 -2.94 -16.87 -6.88
CA ILE A 143 -2.93 -15.47 -6.40
C ILE A 143 -4.18 -14.74 -6.92
N ASN A 144 -4.58 -14.96 -8.17
CA ASN A 144 -5.80 -14.37 -8.73
C ASN A 144 -7.06 -14.79 -7.95
N ASN A 145 -7.09 -16.04 -7.49
CA ASN A 145 -8.12 -16.55 -6.61
C ASN A 145 -8.19 -15.77 -5.28
N LEU A 146 -7.03 -15.55 -4.65
CA LEU A 146 -6.92 -14.79 -3.40
C LEU A 146 -7.34 -13.33 -3.58
N ILE A 147 -6.93 -12.71 -4.70
CA ILE A 147 -7.34 -11.35 -5.09
C ILE A 147 -8.84 -11.29 -5.28
N THR A 148 -9.44 -12.25 -6.01
CA THR A 148 -10.89 -12.29 -6.25
C THR A 148 -11.68 -12.34 -4.95
N VAL A 149 -11.24 -13.15 -3.98
CA VAL A 149 -11.89 -13.26 -2.67
C VAL A 149 -11.70 -11.99 -1.83
N THR A 150 -10.53 -11.36 -1.95
CA THR A 150 -10.21 -10.09 -1.27
C THR A 150 -10.99 -8.91 -1.87
N ASP A 151 -11.17 -8.90 -3.19
CA ASP A 151 -11.91 -7.88 -3.95
C ASP A 151 -13.42 -7.99 -3.85
N ALA A 152 -13.94 -9.18 -3.60
CA ALA A 152 -15.37 -9.40 -3.40
C ALA A 152 -15.93 -8.75 -2.13
N ASP A 153 -15.16 -7.83 -1.52
CA ASP A 153 -15.29 -7.33 -0.18
C ASP A 153 -16.69 -6.82 0.15
N ILE A 154 -17.20 -7.31 1.28
CA ILE A 154 -18.51 -6.99 1.83
C ILE A 154 -18.40 -5.83 2.84
N THR A 155 -17.17 -5.36 3.16
CA THR A 155 -16.89 -4.37 4.20
C THR A 155 -15.74 -3.36 3.95
N SER A 156 -14.65 -3.64 3.21
CA SER A 156 -13.66 -2.68 2.61
C SER A 156 -12.35 -3.36 2.12
N GLY A 157 -12.26 -3.70 0.82
CA GLY A 157 -11.15 -4.50 0.22
C GLY A 157 -9.79 -3.84 0.31
N TRP A 158 -9.79 -2.52 0.18
CA TRP A 158 -8.61 -1.68 0.22
C TRP A 158 -7.82 -1.82 1.54
N ILE A 159 -8.46 -2.17 2.66
CA ILE A 159 -7.75 -2.33 3.94
C ILE A 159 -6.82 -3.55 3.91
N SER A 160 -7.24 -4.66 3.30
CA SER A 160 -6.37 -5.83 3.16
C SER A 160 -5.17 -5.52 2.27
N TYR A 161 -5.41 -4.81 1.16
CA TYR A 161 -4.33 -4.35 0.28
C TYR A 161 -3.37 -3.39 0.98
N TYR A 162 -3.91 -2.45 1.78
CA TYR A 162 -3.11 -1.53 2.58
C TYR A 162 -2.21 -2.29 3.56
N LEU A 163 -2.75 -3.23 4.35
CA LEU A 163 -1.97 -4.01 5.31
C LEU A 163 -0.85 -4.82 4.63
N TYR A 164 -1.13 -5.43 3.49
CA TYR A 164 -0.12 -6.17 2.74
C TYR A 164 0.95 -5.23 2.15
N PHE A 165 0.53 -4.08 1.62
CA PHE A 165 1.44 -3.08 1.07
C PHE A 165 2.38 -2.52 2.15
N GLU A 166 1.84 -2.11 3.30
CA GLU A 166 2.65 -1.62 4.43
C GLU A 166 3.63 -2.69 4.91
N SER A 167 3.22 -3.96 4.96
CA SER A 167 4.12 -5.08 5.25
C SER A 167 5.31 -5.12 4.29
N ILE A 168 5.09 -4.96 2.98
CA ILE A 168 6.15 -4.99 1.97
C ILE A 168 7.07 -3.76 2.10
N ILE A 169 6.50 -2.58 2.33
CA ILE A 169 7.25 -1.33 2.50
C ILE A 169 8.15 -1.40 3.74
N GLU A 170 7.65 -1.90 4.86
CA GLU A 170 8.46 -2.04 6.07
C GLU A 170 9.51 -3.15 5.91
N TYR A 171 9.20 -4.22 5.18
CA TYR A 171 10.18 -5.24 4.82
C TYR A 171 11.34 -4.65 4.01
N SER A 172 11.06 -3.82 3.00
CA SER A 172 12.09 -3.22 2.15
C SER A 172 12.97 -2.19 2.88
N LYS A 173 12.45 -1.59 3.95
CA LYS A 173 13.20 -0.74 4.89
C LYS A 173 14.00 -1.54 5.94
N ASN A 174 13.97 -2.87 5.88
CA ASN A 174 14.53 -3.78 6.89
C ASN A 174 13.88 -3.63 8.29
N ASN A 175 12.66 -3.08 8.37
CA ASN A 175 11.87 -2.95 9.60
C ASN A 175 11.02 -4.21 9.83
N ILE A 176 11.68 -5.34 10.09
CA ILE A 176 11.04 -6.67 10.05
C ILE A 176 9.95 -6.83 11.11
N LEU A 177 10.10 -6.24 12.30
CA LEU A 177 9.06 -6.26 13.34
C LEU A 177 7.77 -5.56 12.89
N THR A 178 7.90 -4.39 12.26
CA THR A 178 6.75 -3.62 11.74
C THR A 178 6.14 -4.34 10.54
N SER A 179 6.98 -4.87 9.66
CA SER A 179 6.54 -5.71 8.53
C SER A 179 5.69 -6.88 8.99
N TYR A 180 6.18 -7.63 9.98
CA TYR A 180 5.45 -8.76 10.57
C TYR A 180 4.11 -8.36 11.19
N ALA A 181 4.07 -7.24 11.93
CA ALA A 181 2.84 -6.76 12.54
C ALA A 181 1.76 -6.44 11.48
N PHE A 182 2.13 -5.74 10.40
CA PHE A 182 1.24 -5.50 9.28
C PHE A 182 0.82 -6.79 8.57
N PHE A 183 1.78 -7.68 8.32
CA PHE A 183 1.52 -8.94 7.64
C PHE A 183 0.57 -9.86 8.43
N LYS A 184 0.75 -9.97 9.75
CA LYS A 184 -0.12 -10.78 10.59
C LYS A 184 -1.56 -10.24 10.60
N ASN A 185 -1.71 -8.92 10.62
CA ASN A 185 -3.03 -8.29 10.48
C ASN A 185 -3.65 -8.54 9.10
N TYR A 186 -2.84 -8.50 8.03
CA TYR A 186 -3.26 -8.89 6.68
C TYR A 186 -3.72 -10.36 6.65
N PHE A 187 -2.96 -11.28 7.24
CA PHE A 187 -3.30 -12.69 7.33
C PHE A 187 -4.64 -12.91 8.05
N ASP A 188 -4.79 -12.40 9.28
CA ASP A 188 -6.02 -12.57 10.08
C ASP A 188 -7.26 -12.05 9.32
N ARG A 189 -7.12 -10.88 8.70
CA ARG A 189 -8.18 -10.23 7.92
C ARG A 189 -8.52 -11.03 6.66
N THR A 190 -7.52 -11.52 5.95
CA THR A 190 -7.70 -12.25 4.69
C THR A 190 -8.27 -13.64 4.93
N THR A 191 -7.85 -14.35 5.98
CA THR A 191 -8.50 -15.58 6.43
C THR A 191 -9.99 -15.35 6.73
N ALA A 192 -10.32 -14.25 7.42
CA ALA A 192 -11.71 -13.91 7.70
C ALA A 192 -12.52 -13.62 6.42
N ASN A 193 -11.92 -12.92 5.45
CA ASN A 193 -12.53 -12.68 4.14
C ASN A 193 -12.80 -14.01 3.40
N ILE A 194 -11.82 -14.93 3.36
CA ILE A 194 -11.97 -16.25 2.73
C ILE A 194 -13.08 -17.06 3.40
N ASP A 195 -13.01 -17.23 4.73
CA ASP A 195 -14.01 -18.00 5.48
C ASP A 195 -15.42 -17.42 5.32
N PHE A 196 -15.54 -16.08 5.28
CA PHE A 196 -16.83 -15.44 5.04
C PHE A 196 -17.33 -15.56 3.60
N TYR A 197 -16.45 -15.43 2.61
CA TYR A 197 -16.81 -15.48 1.19
C TYR A 197 -17.41 -16.84 0.81
N PHE A 198 -16.85 -17.93 1.34
CA PHE A 198 -17.27 -19.30 1.03
C PHE A 198 -18.33 -19.88 1.97
N ASP A 199 -18.51 -19.36 3.20
CA ASP A 199 -19.57 -19.82 4.11
C ASP A 199 -20.91 -19.11 3.83
N GLU A 200 -21.79 -19.78 3.08
CA GLU A 200 -23.14 -19.28 2.77
C GLU A 200 -24.00 -19.05 4.01
N ASN A 201 -23.85 -19.87 5.05
CA ASN A 201 -24.62 -19.74 6.29
C ASN A 201 -24.19 -18.48 7.05
N LYS A 202 -22.88 -18.18 7.12
CA LYS A 202 -22.38 -16.92 7.69
C LYS A 202 -22.91 -15.72 6.92
N ARG A 203 -22.90 -15.76 5.58
CA ARG A 203 -23.44 -14.66 4.74
C ARG A 203 -24.93 -14.45 4.97
N LYS A 204 -25.74 -15.51 4.99
CA LYS A 204 -27.19 -15.45 5.31
C LYS A 204 -27.43 -14.90 6.71
N ARG A 205 -26.67 -15.35 7.71
CA ARG A 205 -26.76 -14.87 9.11
C ARG A 205 -26.43 -13.38 9.23
N MET A 206 -25.42 -12.91 8.50
CA MET A 206 -25.02 -11.50 8.51
C MET A 206 -26.08 -10.61 7.86
N LYS A 207 -26.65 -11.01 6.71
CA LYS A 207 -27.78 -10.30 6.07
C LYS A 207 -29.00 -10.19 6.99
N ARG A 208 -29.28 -11.23 7.78
CA ARG A 208 -30.37 -11.22 8.78
C ARG A 208 -30.10 -10.27 9.96
N ARG A 209 -28.84 -10.19 10.42
CA ARG A 209 -28.43 -9.28 11.51
C ARG A 209 -28.43 -7.81 11.08
N GLY A 210 -28.02 -7.51 9.84
CA GLY A 210 -28.07 -6.15 9.28
C GLY A 210 -29.48 -5.56 9.13
N ARG A 211 -30.53 -6.39 9.13
CA ARG A 211 -31.94 -5.95 9.10
C ARG A 211 -32.51 -5.59 10.47
N LYS A 212 -31.90 -6.06 11.57
CA LYS A 212 -32.31 -5.70 12.94
C LYS A 212 -31.29 -4.71 13.48
N GLY A 213 -31.55 -3.42 13.25
CA GLY A 213 -30.62 -2.33 13.54
C GLY A 213 -30.06 -2.38 14.96
N LYS A 214 -28.82 -2.90 15.08
CA LYS A 214 -27.86 -2.68 16.16
C LYS A 214 -26.52 -3.34 15.77
N GLY A 215 -25.57 -2.52 15.31
CA GLY A 215 -24.16 -2.85 15.13
C GLY A 215 -23.85 -3.69 13.88
N LYS A 216 -23.08 -3.13 12.93
CA LYS A 216 -22.32 -3.90 11.94
C LYS A 216 -21.37 -4.83 12.69
N GLY A 217 -21.78 -6.06 12.99
CA GLY A 217 -20.88 -7.07 13.50
C GLY A 217 -19.77 -7.29 12.48
N SER A 218 -18.52 -6.96 12.85
CA SER A 218 -17.36 -7.12 11.99
C SER A 218 -17.10 -8.60 11.72
N ILE A 219 -16.94 -9.01 10.45
CA ILE A 219 -16.54 -10.39 10.10
C ILE A 219 -15.16 -10.75 10.67
N TYR A 220 -14.38 -9.75 11.05
CA TYR A 220 -13.01 -9.87 11.55
C TYR A 220 -12.93 -10.22 13.04
N SER A 221 -14.03 -10.08 13.79
CA SER A 221 -14.03 -10.29 15.24
C SER A 221 -13.62 -11.73 15.60
N GLY A 222 -12.52 -11.85 16.35
CA GLY A 222 -12.02 -13.12 16.86
C GLY A 222 -10.96 -13.80 15.99
N TYR A 223 -10.71 -13.34 14.76
CA TYR A 223 -9.65 -13.92 13.90
C TYR A 223 -8.24 -13.55 14.36
N TYR A 224 -8.09 -12.60 15.28
CA TYR A 224 -6.83 -12.41 16.01
C TYR A 224 -6.49 -13.57 16.97
N LYS A 225 -7.49 -14.40 17.31
CA LYS A 225 -7.33 -15.52 18.24
C LYS A 225 -6.89 -16.79 17.50
N LYS A 226 -5.83 -17.40 18.01
CA LYS A 226 -5.28 -18.69 17.58
C LYS A 226 -6.36 -19.75 17.35
N GLN A 227 -7.27 -19.98 18.31
CA GLN A 227 -8.27 -21.05 18.18
C GLN A 227 -9.24 -20.84 17.02
N GLN A 228 -9.59 -19.58 16.72
CA GLN A 228 -10.48 -19.27 15.60
C GLN A 228 -9.78 -19.54 14.27
N LEU A 229 -8.52 -19.14 14.13
CA LEU A 229 -7.72 -19.41 12.93
C LEU A 229 -7.56 -20.91 12.71
N GLN A 230 -7.08 -21.65 13.72
CA GLN A 230 -6.90 -23.10 13.65
C GLN A 230 -8.19 -23.80 13.19
N LYS A 231 -9.35 -23.40 13.75
CA LYS A 231 -10.66 -23.94 13.35
C LYS A 231 -10.93 -23.80 11.85
N VAL A 232 -10.58 -22.67 11.23
CA VAL A 232 -10.78 -22.44 9.79
C VAL A 232 -9.87 -23.38 8.98
N TYR A 233 -8.61 -23.49 9.37
CA TYR A 233 -7.61 -24.26 8.64
C TYR A 233 -7.72 -25.79 8.79
N ARG A 234 -8.48 -26.28 9.79
CA ARG A 234 -8.80 -27.72 9.93
C ARG A 234 -9.35 -28.36 8.66
N ILE A 235 -10.02 -27.58 7.81
CA ILE A 235 -10.61 -28.07 6.56
C ILE A 235 -9.57 -28.63 5.57
N LEU A 236 -8.30 -28.24 5.72
CA LEU A 236 -7.19 -28.70 4.87
C LEU A 236 -6.69 -30.11 5.24
N ASN A 237 -7.20 -30.74 6.30
CA ASN A 237 -6.78 -32.06 6.78
C ASN A 237 -5.27 -32.20 7.07
N LYS A 238 -4.61 -31.09 7.47
CA LYS A 238 -3.20 -31.03 7.85
C LYS A 238 -2.99 -30.43 9.25
N GLN A 239 -3.83 -30.82 10.21
CA GLN A 239 -3.94 -30.11 11.50
C GLN A 239 -2.61 -29.88 12.21
N ASN A 240 -1.73 -30.88 12.30
CA ASN A 240 -0.45 -30.73 13.00
C ASN A 240 0.40 -29.59 12.39
N GLU A 241 0.59 -29.59 11.06
CA GLU A 241 1.35 -28.56 10.35
C GLU A 241 0.68 -27.18 10.47
N THR A 242 -0.63 -27.09 10.20
CA THR A 242 -1.34 -25.80 10.22
C THR A 242 -1.42 -25.20 11.62
N ASP A 243 -1.64 -26.04 12.64
CA ASP A 243 -1.77 -25.59 14.02
C ASP A 243 -0.42 -25.12 14.56
N GLU A 244 0.69 -25.77 14.19
CA GLU A 244 2.04 -25.33 14.54
C GLU A 244 2.36 -23.94 13.94
N ILE A 245 2.14 -23.76 12.64
CA ILE A 245 2.35 -22.46 11.96
C ILE A 245 1.51 -21.36 12.62
N ILE A 246 0.21 -21.61 12.85
CA ILE A 246 -0.69 -20.62 13.46
C ILE A 246 -0.31 -20.34 14.91
N SER A 247 0.11 -21.36 15.66
CA SER A 247 0.59 -21.20 17.04
C SER A 247 1.78 -20.24 17.08
N LYS A 248 2.82 -20.59 16.32
CA LYS A 248 4.07 -19.85 16.26
C LYS A 248 3.86 -18.40 15.83
N ALA A 249 3.01 -18.16 14.83
CA ALA A 249 2.65 -16.82 14.42
C ALA A 249 1.94 -16.01 15.54
N ASN A 250 1.04 -16.66 16.28
CA ASN A 250 0.35 -15.97 17.38
C ASN A 250 1.29 -15.68 18.55
N ASP A 251 2.24 -16.55 18.85
CA ASP A 251 3.24 -16.35 19.89
C ASP A 251 4.16 -15.18 19.51
N LEU A 252 4.72 -15.18 18.28
CA LEU A 252 5.52 -14.07 17.74
C LEU A 252 4.78 -12.73 17.71
N ARG A 253 3.45 -12.73 17.55
CA ARG A 253 2.64 -11.51 17.64
C ARG A 253 2.56 -11.00 19.08
N ASN A 254 2.38 -11.89 20.05
CA ASN A 254 2.29 -11.50 21.46
C ASN A 254 3.64 -11.00 21.98
N ASP A 255 4.73 -11.50 21.41
CA ASP A 255 6.07 -11.07 21.73
C ASP A 255 6.48 -9.78 21.00
N ASN A 256 5.75 -9.38 19.95
CA ASN A 256 6.06 -8.18 19.17
C ASN A 256 5.61 -6.91 19.90
N PRO A 257 6.54 -5.97 20.19
CA PRO A 257 6.23 -4.73 20.93
C PRO A 257 5.21 -3.82 20.24
N LEU A 258 5.08 -3.91 18.92
CA LEU A 258 4.12 -3.11 18.14
C LEU A 258 2.70 -3.69 18.19
N SER A 259 2.57 -4.93 18.64
CA SER A 259 1.30 -5.67 18.62
C SER A 259 0.78 -6.00 20.01
N HIS A 260 1.66 -6.13 21.00
CA HIS A 260 1.29 -6.59 22.33
C HIS A 260 2.32 -6.17 23.39
N ALA A 261 1.86 -6.04 24.63
CA ALA A 261 2.62 -5.46 25.73
C ALA A 261 3.79 -6.31 26.25
N ALA A 262 3.90 -7.59 25.85
CA ALA A 262 4.94 -8.48 26.37
C ALA A 262 6.32 -8.14 25.79
N ALA A 263 6.36 -7.62 24.56
CA ALA A 263 7.56 -7.07 23.92
C ALA A 263 8.81 -7.98 23.98
N GLN A 264 8.63 -9.29 24.16
CA GLN A 264 9.70 -10.25 24.38
C GLN A 264 10.68 -10.28 23.20
N LEU A 265 10.22 -9.94 21.99
CA LEU A 265 11.11 -9.79 20.84
C LEU A 265 12.19 -8.72 21.07
N LEU A 266 11.97 -7.68 21.88
CA LEU A 266 13.00 -6.66 22.19
C LEU A 266 14.09 -7.18 23.13
N LEU A 267 13.78 -8.13 24.00
CA LEU A 267 14.74 -8.70 24.95
C LEU A 267 15.70 -9.69 24.28
N ASP A 268 15.39 -10.07 23.05
CA ASP A 268 16.14 -11.03 22.25
C ASP A 268 16.69 -10.38 20.96
N ILE A 269 16.87 -9.04 20.95
CA ILE A 269 17.52 -8.25 19.88
C ILE A 269 18.77 -7.57 20.48
N ASP A 270 19.62 -8.34 21.14
CA ASP A 270 20.96 -7.82 21.49
C ASP A 270 21.85 -7.76 20.23
N ASN A 271 21.45 -8.43 19.13
CA ASN A 271 22.12 -8.31 17.83
C ASN A 271 21.09 -8.38 16.66
N PRO A 272 20.81 -7.28 15.93
CA PRO A 272 19.76 -7.23 14.88
C PRO A 272 19.95 -8.19 13.68
N SER A 273 21.09 -8.89 13.61
CA SER A 273 21.38 -9.97 12.66
C SER A 273 20.90 -11.36 13.10
N GLU A 274 20.15 -11.46 14.21
CA GLU A 274 19.78 -12.71 14.90
C GLU A 274 18.63 -13.52 14.27
N PRO A 275 18.58 -14.84 14.56
CA PRO A 275 17.62 -15.82 14.02
C PRO A 275 16.13 -15.46 14.12
N LYS A 276 15.73 -14.51 14.98
CA LYS A 276 14.34 -14.06 15.09
C LYS A 276 13.84 -13.29 13.87
N THR A 277 14.72 -12.55 13.19
CA THR A 277 14.38 -11.88 11.93
C THR A 277 14.07 -12.91 10.85
N GLU A 278 14.94 -13.90 10.67
CA GLU A 278 14.73 -15.00 9.72
C GLU A 278 13.49 -15.83 10.08
N GLU A 279 13.23 -16.03 11.37
CA GLU A 279 12.03 -16.72 11.85
C GLU A 279 10.74 -15.95 11.53
N LEU A 280 10.73 -14.62 11.70
CA LEU A 280 9.61 -13.75 11.32
C LEU A 280 9.35 -13.82 9.80
N ILE A 281 10.41 -13.79 8.99
CA ILE A 281 10.32 -13.90 7.53
C ILE A 281 9.80 -15.28 7.12
N ALA A 282 10.33 -16.34 7.73
CA ALA A 282 9.90 -17.71 7.47
C ALA A 282 8.42 -17.91 7.84
N ILE A 283 7.96 -17.38 8.97
CA ILE A 283 6.56 -17.52 9.37
C ILE A 283 5.64 -16.71 8.44
N MET A 284 6.04 -15.51 7.98
CA MET A 284 5.27 -14.75 6.99
C MET A 284 5.07 -15.55 5.69
N ARG A 285 6.13 -16.21 5.20
CA ARG A 285 6.06 -17.08 4.02
C ARG A 285 5.10 -18.25 4.24
N SER A 286 5.18 -18.92 5.39
CA SER A 286 4.30 -20.04 5.74
C SER A 286 2.83 -19.62 5.84
N LEU A 287 2.55 -18.47 6.47
CA LEU A 287 1.21 -17.90 6.55
C LEU A 287 0.66 -17.50 5.18
N PHE A 288 1.49 -16.94 4.29
CA PHE A 288 1.08 -16.63 2.91
C PHE A 288 0.70 -17.91 2.16
N LYS A 289 1.51 -18.97 2.27
CA LYS A 289 1.21 -20.28 1.69
C LYS A 289 -0.11 -20.83 2.21
N LEU A 290 -0.40 -20.70 3.51
CA LEU A 290 -1.67 -21.10 4.10
C LEU A 290 -2.87 -20.32 3.49
N LEU A 291 -2.78 -19.00 3.30
CA LEU A 291 -3.84 -18.23 2.65
C LEU A 291 -4.15 -18.77 1.24
N VAL A 292 -3.11 -19.03 0.47
CA VAL A 292 -3.22 -19.56 -0.89
C VAL A 292 -3.84 -20.96 -0.88
N GLU A 293 -3.37 -21.87 -0.02
CA GLU A 293 -3.91 -23.23 0.12
C GLU A 293 -5.40 -23.21 0.51
N LEU A 294 -5.78 -22.39 1.51
CA LEU A 294 -7.16 -22.26 1.96
C LEU A 294 -8.08 -21.75 0.84
N CYS A 295 -7.65 -20.70 0.14
CA CYS A 295 -8.43 -20.12 -0.95
C CYS A 295 -8.65 -21.12 -2.09
N ASN A 296 -7.59 -21.82 -2.51
CA ASN A 296 -7.67 -22.82 -3.56
C ASN A 296 -8.53 -24.03 -3.17
N TYR A 297 -8.44 -24.50 -1.92
CA TYR A 297 -9.29 -25.57 -1.42
C TYR A 297 -10.77 -25.24 -1.63
N TYR A 298 -11.19 -24.04 -1.24
CA TYR A 298 -12.59 -23.62 -1.37
C TYR A 298 -13.04 -23.45 -2.82
N ILE A 299 -12.17 -22.94 -3.69
CA ILE A 299 -12.48 -22.77 -5.12
C ILE A 299 -12.63 -24.13 -5.79
N ASN A 300 -11.68 -25.04 -5.57
CA ASN A 300 -11.75 -26.39 -6.14
C ASN A 300 -13.01 -27.14 -5.68
N LYS A 301 -13.43 -26.97 -4.42
CA LYS A 301 -14.67 -27.56 -3.89
C LYS A 301 -15.95 -26.94 -4.44
N ARG A 302 -15.90 -25.70 -4.92
CA ARG A 302 -17.07 -24.97 -5.42
C ARG A 302 -17.34 -25.24 -6.90
N TYR A 303 -16.31 -25.55 -7.67
CA TYR A 303 -16.36 -25.70 -9.12
C TYR A 303 -16.16 -27.15 -9.61
N ASN A 304 -15.84 -28.08 -8.70
CA ASN A 304 -15.87 -29.53 -8.93
C ASN A 304 -16.91 -30.17 -8.01
#